data_AF-A0AAV2I4M8-F1
#
_entry.id   AF-A0AAV2I4M8-F1
#
_cell.length_a   1.000
_cell.length_b   1.000
_cell.length_c   1.000
_cell.angle_alpha   90.00
_cell.angle_beta   90.00
_cell.angle_gamma   90.00
#
_symmetry.space_group_name_H-M   'P 1'
#
loop_
_entity.id
_entity.type
_entity.pdbx_description
1 polymer ?
#
loop_
_entity_poly.entity_id
_entity_poly.type
_entity_poly.pdbx_seq_one_letter_code
_entity_poly.pdbx_strand_id
1 'polypeptide(L)' 'MLQHGAGLTALCCPTVNYYSRVVHNVTAPKHVTWDVDNLSAFVNVKVIGKDVWIENRIPG' A
#
# COMPACT_ATOMS: atom_id res chain seq x y z
N MET A 1 2.15 11.09 2.00
CA MET A 1 2.40 9.63 1.98
C MET A 1 3.28 9.21 0.81
N LEU A 2 2.88 9.45 -0.45
CA LEU A 2 3.60 8.93 -1.62
C LEU A 2 5.07 9.41 -1.71
N GLN A 3 5.34 10.68 -1.43
CA GLN A 3 6.70 11.23 -1.46
C GLN A 3 7.68 10.53 -0.50
N HIS A 4 7.18 9.94 0.59
CA HIS A 4 7.98 9.24 1.59
C HIS A 4 7.63 7.75 1.68
N GLY A 5 7.05 7.16 0.62
CA GLY A 5 6.55 5.78 0.65
C GLY A 5 7.61 4.76 1.07
N ALA A 6 8.81 4.84 0.48
CA ALA A 6 9.92 3.95 0.83
C ALA A 6 10.35 4.07 2.30
N GLY A 7 10.42 5.30 2.83
CA GLY A 7 10.77 5.54 4.24
C GLY A 7 9.70 5.03 5.20
N LEU A 8 8.43 5.21 4.85
CA LEU A 8 7.32 4.69 5.63
C LEU A 8 7.32 3.16 5.65
N THR A 9 7.59 2.51 4.51
CA THR A 9 7.74 1.04 4.45
C THR A 9 8.88 0.54 5.33
N ALA A 10 10.01 1.25 5.38
CA ALA A 10 11.12 0.87 6.25
C ALA A 10 10.75 0.95 7.75
N LEU A 11 9.93 1.92 8.13
CA LEU A 11 9.46 2.10 9.51
C LEU A 11 8.35 1.11 9.88
N CYS A 12 7.33 0.95 9.03
CA CYS A 12 6.16 0.13 9.31
C CYS A 12 6.38 -1.36 9.03
N CYS A 13 7.30 -1.71 8.12
CA CYS A 13 7.57 -3.08 7.72
C CYS A 13 9.07 -3.41 7.79
N PRO A 14 9.66 -3.47 9.00
CA PRO A 14 11.11 -3.53 9.17
C PRO A 14 11.74 -4.90 8.89
N THR A 15 10.96 -5.91 8.50
CA THR A 15 11.45 -7.29 8.36
C THR A 15 11.76 -7.65 6.91
N VAL A 16 12.82 -8.42 6.68
CA VAL A 16 13.20 -8.95 5.36
C VAL A 16 12.06 -9.77 4.73
N ASN A 17 11.28 -10.48 5.56
CA ASN A 17 10.13 -11.26 5.10
C ASN A 17 9.08 -10.40 4.39
N TYR A 18 8.85 -9.17 4.86
CA TYR A 18 7.89 -8.28 4.22
C TYR A 18 8.32 -7.94 2.79
N TYR A 19 9.58 -7.54 2.59
CA TYR A 19 10.11 -7.21 1.26
C TYR A 19 9.98 -8.40 0.29
N SER A 20 10.29 -9.61 0.75
CA SER A 20 10.09 -10.83 -0.04
C SER A 20 8.62 -11.03 -0.43
N ARG A 21 7.69 -10.88 0.53
CA ARG A 21 6.25 -10.98 0.26
C ARG A 21 5.77 -9.94 -0.75
N VAL A 22 6.26 -8.71 -0.67
CA VAL A 22 5.88 -7.66 -1.63
C VAL A 22 6.32 -8.01 -3.02
N VAL A 23 7.54 -8.55 -3.22
CA VAL A 23 8.03 -8.94 -4.55
C VAL A 23 7.17 -10.03 -5.17
N HIS A 24 6.88 -11.11 -4.42
CA HIS A 24 6.21 -12.29 -4.97
C HIS A 24 4.68 -12.18 -5.05
N ASN A 25 4.04 -11.37 -4.22
CA ASN A 25 2.59 -11.26 -4.23
C ASN A 25 2.11 -10.23 -5.27
N VAL A 26 1.23 -10.66 -6.19
CA VAL A 26 0.64 -9.80 -7.23
C VAL A 26 -0.20 -8.67 -6.63
N THR A 27 -0.87 -8.92 -5.50
CA THR A 27 -1.77 -7.95 -4.85
C THR A 27 -1.10 -7.12 -3.76
N ALA A 28 0.22 -7.23 -3.61
CA ALA A 28 0.95 -6.40 -2.66
C ALA A 28 1.10 -4.95 -3.19
N PRO A 29 1.18 -3.96 -2.28
CA PRO A 29 1.34 -2.55 -2.63
C PRO A 29 2.78 -2.27 -3.13
N LYS A 30 3.07 -2.65 -4.37
CA LYS A 30 4.38 -2.52 -5.01
C LYS A 30 4.66 -1.12 -5.53
N HIS A 31 3.60 -0.44 -5.97
CA HIS A 31 3.73 0.84 -6.65
C HIS A 31 3.38 1.96 -5.69
N VAL A 32 4.30 2.90 -5.50
CA VAL A 32 4.09 4.12 -4.69
C VAL A 32 3.23 5.11 -5.47
N THR A 33 2.01 4.68 -5.77
CA THR A 33 0.97 5.42 -6.48
C THR A 33 -0.33 5.34 -5.70
N TRP A 34 -1.31 6.13 -6.12
CA TRP A 34 -2.68 6.03 -5.64
C TRP A 34 -3.61 5.64 -6.78
N ASP A 35 -4.66 4.92 -6.46
CA ASP A 35 -5.67 4.49 -7.43
C ASP A 35 -6.99 4.13 -6.72
N VAL A 36 -8.08 4.04 -7.47
CA VAL A 36 -9.41 3.68 -6.96
C VAL A 36 -9.59 2.17 -7.10
N ASP A 37 -9.89 1.49 -6.00
CA ASP A 37 -10.14 0.05 -5.94
C ASP A 37 -9.01 -0.88 -6.45
N ASN A 38 -7.79 -0.37 -6.64
CA ASN A 38 -6.63 -1.17 -7.03
C ASN A 38 -5.80 -1.70 -5.85
N LEU A 39 -5.71 -3.02 -5.72
CA LEU A 39 -5.02 -3.69 -4.61
C LEU A 39 -3.50 -3.49 -4.60
N SER A 40 -2.91 -3.16 -5.76
CA SER A 40 -1.45 -3.03 -5.95
C SER A 40 -0.93 -1.61 -5.69
N ALA A 41 -1.83 -0.64 -5.51
CA ALA A 41 -1.50 0.74 -5.18
C ALA A 41 -1.13 0.86 -3.69
N PHE A 42 -0.20 1.76 -3.39
CA PHE A 42 0.23 2.05 -2.02
C PHE A 42 -0.83 2.77 -1.20
N VAL A 43 -1.58 3.65 -1.86
CA VAL A 43 -2.74 4.34 -1.30
C VAL A 43 -3.95 4.00 -2.15
N ASN A 44 -5.00 3.45 -1.56
CA ASN A 44 -6.22 3.11 -2.29
C ASN A 44 -7.36 4.03 -1.85
N VAL A 45 -8.12 4.56 -2.80
CA VAL A 45 -9.37 5.25 -2.51
C VAL A 45 -10.50 4.24 -2.59
N LYS A 46 -11.11 3.94 -1.44
CA LYS A 46 -12.23 3.01 -1.33
C LYS A 46 -13.54 3.79 -1.38
N VAL A 47 -14.44 3.33 -2.25
CA VAL A 47 -15.78 3.88 -2.41
C VAL A 47 -16.78 2.75 -2.19
N ILE A 48 -17.54 2.82 -1.09
CA ILE A 48 -18.63 1.88 -0.84
C ILE A 48 -19.91 2.68 -0.65
N GLY A 49 -20.76 2.67 -1.69
CA GLY A 49 -22.01 3.44 -1.68
C GLY A 49 -21.75 4.94 -1.63
N LYS A 50 -22.06 5.57 -0.49
CA LYS A 50 -21.79 7.00 -0.23
C LYS A 50 -20.54 7.23 0.60
N ASP A 51 -19.96 6.18 1.17
CA ASP A 51 -18.78 6.28 2.03
C ASP A 51 -17.52 6.24 1.18
N VAL A 52 -16.66 7.23 1.36
CA VAL A 52 -15.38 7.38 0.66
C VAL A 52 -14.28 7.56 1.69
N TRP A 53 -13.27 6.71 1.64
CA TRP A 53 -12.10 6.84 2.50
C TRP A 53 -10.83 6.44 1.78
N ILE A 54 -9.71 6.84 2.38
CA ILE A 54 -8.37 6.54 1.90
C ILE A 54 -7.84 5.37 2.74
N GLU A 55 -7.56 4.26 2.10
CA GLU A 55 -6.91 3.09 2.68
C GLU A 55 -5.38 3.19 2.44
N ASN A 56 -4.60 3.25 3.51
CA ASN A 56 -3.15 3.05 3.42
C ASN A 56 -2.85 1.55 3.40
N ARG A 57 -2.22 1.08 2.34
CA ARG A 57 -2.02 -0.36 2.10
C ARG A 57 -0.73 -0.91 2.70
N ILE A 58 0.11 -0.06 3.31
CA ILE A 58 1.26 -0.53 4.09
C ILE A 58 0.71 -1.33 5.30
N PRO A 59 0.99 -2.64 5.40
CA PRO A 59 0.57 -3.40 6.55
C PRO A 59 1.42 -3.02 7.76
N GLY A 60 0.74 -2.71 8.87
CA GLY A 60 1.35 -2.65 10.20
C GLY A 60 1.48 -4.02 10.84
#